data_AF-A0A9D2VYG4-F1
#
_entry.id   AF-A0A9D2VYG4-F1
#
_cell.length_a   1.000
_cell.length_b   1.000
_cell.length_c   1.000
_cell.angle_alpha   90.00
_cell.angle_beta   90.00
_cell.angle_gamma   90.00
#
_symmetry.space_group_name_H-M   'P 1'
#
loop_
_entity.id
_entity.type
_entity.pdbx_description
1 polymer ?
#
loop_
_entity_poly.entity_id
_entity_poly.type
_entity_poly.pdbx_seq_one_letter_code
_entity_poly.pdbx_strand_id
1 'polypeptide(L)'
;MLEKVFRLKENGTNARTEIIAGITTFMTMAYILAVNPSVLADAGMDQGAVFTATALAALIGTLLMAFCANYPFALAPGMGLNAYFAYTVVLGMGYRWEVALTAVFIEGIIFIVLSLTNVREAIFNAIPQNLKAAVSVGIGLFIAFIGLQNAKIVIGGSTLLQLFSVEGYNEVNGVEASFQDAGITVLLAVIGILITGFLVIKNVKGNILWGILITWILGIICQFTGLYVPNPELGFYGLLPDFSSGLSIPSLSPIFAKLEFSGIFSLEFLVVIFAFLFVDMFDTIGTLIGVSSKANMLDENGRLTNIRGALLADAIATTAGAVLGTSTTTTFVESASGVSEGGRTGLTAVTTAVLFGLALFLSPIFLAIPSFATAPALVVVGFYMLTNVVNIDFNDVSEALPCYICIGAMPFFYSISEGISMGVISYVVLNVMTGKAKEKKISLLMYVLAVLFVLKYLFL
;
A
#
# COMPACT_ATOMS: atom_id res chain seq x y z
N MET A 1 -3.76 -5.44 -34.88
CA MET A 1 -4.28 -4.37 -34.00
C MET A 1 -3.37 -4.20 -32.78
N LEU A 2 -3.17 -5.24 -31.95
CA LEU A 2 -2.28 -5.21 -30.77
C LEU A 2 -0.87 -4.67 -31.05
N GLU A 3 -0.24 -5.12 -32.14
CA GLU A 3 1.08 -4.63 -32.58
C GLU A 3 1.13 -3.11 -32.78
N LYS A 4 0.08 -2.52 -33.39
CA LYS A 4 0.04 -1.08 -33.69
C LYS A 4 -0.25 -0.23 -32.45
N VAL A 5 -0.99 -0.79 -31.48
CA VAL A 5 -1.39 -0.08 -30.26
C VAL A 5 -0.26 -0.10 -29.23
N PHE A 6 0.33 -1.26 -28.97
CA PHE A 6 1.32 -1.44 -27.90
C PHE A 6 2.77 -1.52 -28.39
N ARG A 7 2.99 -1.53 -29.72
CA ARG A 7 4.32 -1.52 -30.36
C ARG A 7 5.20 -2.67 -29.86
N LEU A 8 4.66 -3.89 -29.92
CA LEU A 8 5.28 -5.06 -29.27
C LEU A 8 6.68 -5.35 -29.84
N LYS A 9 6.87 -5.28 -31.16
CA LYS A 9 8.19 -5.49 -31.79
C LYS A 9 9.20 -4.42 -31.41
N GLU A 10 8.77 -3.15 -31.33
CA GLU A 10 9.65 -2.04 -30.92
C GLU A 10 10.13 -2.21 -29.47
N ASN A 11 9.30 -2.81 -28.62
CA ASN A 11 9.62 -3.11 -27.22
C ASN A 11 10.23 -4.51 -27.02
N GLY A 12 10.60 -5.22 -28.09
CA GLY A 12 11.28 -6.50 -28.02
C GLY A 12 10.45 -7.64 -27.40
N THR A 13 9.12 -7.58 -27.50
CA THR A 13 8.19 -8.53 -26.86
C THR A 13 7.17 -9.12 -27.86
N ASN A 14 6.35 -10.06 -27.42
CA ASN A 14 5.24 -10.65 -28.17
C ASN A 14 4.01 -10.89 -27.29
N ALA A 15 2.84 -11.06 -27.90
CA ALA A 15 1.56 -11.16 -27.18
C ALA A 15 1.53 -12.30 -26.15
N ARG A 16 2.16 -13.46 -26.44
CA ARG A 16 2.21 -14.58 -25.49
C ARG A 16 2.98 -14.21 -24.23
N THR A 17 4.11 -13.53 -24.40
CA THR A 17 4.97 -13.07 -23.29
C THR A 17 4.23 -12.07 -22.43
N GLU A 18 3.57 -11.09 -23.05
CA GLU A 18 2.77 -10.07 -22.35
C GLU A 18 1.60 -10.68 -21.56
N ILE A 19 0.91 -11.67 -22.11
CA ILE A 19 -0.20 -12.34 -21.40
C ILE A 19 0.32 -13.11 -20.18
N ILE A 20 1.44 -13.84 -20.31
CA ILE A 20 2.05 -14.57 -19.20
C ILE A 20 2.56 -13.60 -18.13
N ALA A 21 3.18 -12.50 -18.55
CA ALA A 21 3.61 -11.42 -17.67
C ALA A 21 2.42 -10.79 -16.91
N GLY A 22 1.29 -10.59 -17.58
CA GLY A 22 0.08 -10.04 -16.96
C GLY A 22 -0.54 -11.01 -15.96
N ILE A 23 -0.63 -12.29 -16.28
CA ILE A 23 -1.05 -13.33 -15.33
C ILE A 23 -0.12 -13.37 -14.11
N THR A 24 1.19 -13.28 -14.33
CA THR A 24 2.18 -13.30 -13.24
C THR A 24 2.03 -12.06 -12.35
N THR A 25 1.83 -10.89 -12.94
CA THR A 25 1.58 -9.63 -12.21
C THR A 25 0.28 -9.71 -11.40
N PHE A 26 -0.80 -10.21 -12.00
CA PHE A 26 -2.04 -10.42 -11.27
C PHE A 26 -1.84 -11.38 -10.10
N MET A 27 -1.17 -12.52 -10.28
CA MET A 27 -0.93 -13.48 -9.19
C MET A 27 -0.13 -12.89 -8.03
N THR A 28 0.80 -11.98 -8.29
CA THR A 28 1.60 -11.33 -7.24
C THR A 28 0.86 -10.18 -6.58
N MET A 29 -0.12 -9.57 -7.24
CA MET A 29 -0.92 -8.46 -6.70
C MET A 29 -2.27 -8.89 -6.11
N ALA A 30 -2.81 -10.05 -6.48
CA ALA A 30 -4.18 -10.46 -6.16
C ALA A 30 -4.47 -10.52 -4.65
N TYR A 31 -3.44 -10.57 -3.80
CA TYR A 31 -3.60 -10.45 -2.36
C TYR A 31 -4.31 -9.14 -1.95
N ILE A 32 -4.18 -8.06 -2.73
CA ILE A 32 -4.81 -6.76 -2.43
C ILE A 32 -6.33 -6.87 -2.34
N LEU A 33 -6.93 -7.83 -3.05
CA LEU A 33 -8.35 -8.11 -3.02
C LEU A 33 -8.82 -8.68 -1.67
N ALA A 34 -7.93 -9.27 -0.87
CA ALA A 34 -8.23 -9.65 0.51
C ALA A 34 -7.78 -8.55 1.50
N VAL A 35 -6.58 -8.01 1.28
CA VAL A 35 -5.93 -7.13 2.25
C VAL A 35 -6.58 -5.75 2.31
N ASN A 36 -6.86 -5.11 1.18
CA ASN A 36 -7.42 -3.76 1.19
C ASN A 36 -8.84 -3.70 1.81
N PRO A 37 -9.75 -4.63 1.48
CA PRO A 37 -11.05 -4.71 2.17
C PRO A 37 -10.93 -4.92 3.67
N SER A 38 -10.00 -5.78 4.10
CA SER A 38 -9.74 -6.02 5.53
C SER A 38 -9.26 -4.74 6.23
N VAL A 39 -8.28 -4.04 5.66
CA VAL A 39 -7.72 -2.79 6.22
C VAL A 39 -8.77 -1.67 6.28
N LEU A 40 -9.54 -1.45 5.22
CA LEU A 40 -10.55 -0.38 5.21
C LEU A 40 -11.81 -0.75 6.02
N ALA A 41 -12.08 -2.03 6.23
CA ALA A 41 -13.13 -2.47 7.16
C ALA A 41 -12.79 -2.10 8.62
N ASP A 42 -11.51 -2.11 9.01
CA ASP A 42 -11.07 -1.62 10.32
C ASP A 42 -11.40 -0.12 10.50
N ALA A 43 -11.46 0.65 9.41
CA ALA A 43 -11.89 2.06 9.40
C ALA A 43 -13.42 2.24 9.43
N GLY A 44 -14.20 1.15 9.48
CA GLY A 44 -15.67 1.15 9.51
C GLY A 44 -16.34 1.14 8.13
N MET A 45 -15.60 0.83 7.06
CA MET A 45 -16.16 0.72 5.70
C MET A 45 -16.74 -0.68 5.44
N ASP A 46 -17.75 -0.77 4.55
CA ASP A 46 -18.32 -2.07 4.16
C ASP A 46 -17.29 -2.90 3.38
N GLN A 47 -16.87 -4.03 3.95
CA GLN A 47 -15.80 -4.87 3.39
C GLN A 47 -16.15 -5.39 1.98
N GLY A 48 -17.40 -5.78 1.74
CA GLY A 48 -17.84 -6.26 0.43
C GLY A 48 -17.78 -5.16 -0.63
N ALA A 49 -18.28 -3.97 -0.31
CA ALA A 49 -18.24 -2.82 -1.18
C ALA A 49 -16.79 -2.39 -1.47
N VAL A 50 -15.91 -2.40 -0.46
CA VAL A 50 -14.48 -2.09 -0.64
C VAL A 50 -13.79 -3.12 -1.53
N PHE A 51 -14.12 -4.41 -1.42
CA PHE A 51 -13.64 -5.42 -2.36
C PHE A 51 -13.97 -5.05 -3.81
N THR A 52 -15.24 -4.71 -4.07
CA THR A 52 -15.66 -4.32 -5.41
C THR A 52 -14.97 -3.04 -5.86
N ALA A 53 -14.87 -2.03 -4.99
CA ALA A 53 -14.16 -0.78 -5.29
C ALA A 53 -12.66 -1.01 -5.57
N THR A 54 -12.01 -1.91 -4.83
CA THR A 54 -10.60 -2.29 -5.02
C THR A 54 -10.38 -2.91 -6.40
N ALA A 55 -11.20 -3.90 -6.77
CA ALA A 55 -11.09 -4.57 -8.07
C ALA A 55 -11.39 -3.61 -9.24
N LEU A 56 -12.40 -2.75 -9.10
CA LEU A 56 -12.75 -1.77 -10.13
C LEU A 56 -11.69 -0.66 -10.25
N ALA A 57 -11.18 -0.14 -9.14
CA ALA A 57 -10.10 0.84 -9.16
C ALA A 57 -8.82 0.25 -9.79
N ALA A 58 -8.49 -1.00 -9.47
CA ALA A 58 -7.36 -1.70 -10.07
C ALA A 58 -7.55 -1.93 -11.58
N LEU A 59 -8.76 -2.35 -12.00
CA LEU A 59 -9.13 -2.49 -13.40
C LEU A 59 -8.97 -1.16 -14.15
N ILE A 60 -9.59 -0.09 -13.66
CA ILE A 60 -9.59 1.23 -14.32
C ILE A 60 -8.18 1.81 -14.35
N GLY A 61 -7.48 1.85 -13.21
CA GLY A 61 -6.14 2.41 -13.10
C GLY A 61 -5.14 1.66 -13.97
N THR A 62 -5.20 0.33 -13.99
CA THR A 62 -4.30 -0.49 -14.81
C THR A 62 -4.58 -0.32 -16.31
N LEU A 63 -5.86 -0.19 -16.72
CA LEU A 63 -6.18 0.12 -18.11
C LEU A 63 -5.68 1.53 -18.50
N LEU A 64 -5.81 2.51 -17.63
CA LEU A 64 -5.25 3.85 -17.85
C LEU A 64 -3.74 3.79 -18.02
N MET A 65 -3.02 3.03 -17.20
CA MET A 65 -1.57 2.85 -17.36
C MET A 65 -1.21 2.22 -18.71
N ALA A 66 -1.98 1.22 -19.13
CA ALA A 66 -1.80 0.56 -20.42
C ALA A 66 -1.97 1.52 -21.62
N PHE A 67 -2.99 2.39 -21.58
CA PHE A 67 -3.33 3.24 -22.73
C PHE A 67 -2.67 4.63 -22.69
N CYS A 68 -2.45 5.19 -21.50
CA CYS A 68 -1.82 6.51 -21.35
C CYS A 68 -0.29 6.44 -21.40
N ALA A 69 0.32 5.34 -20.95
CA ALA A 69 1.77 5.23 -20.83
C ALA A 69 2.37 4.05 -21.62
N ASN A 70 1.55 3.07 -22.01
CA ASN A 70 2.00 1.81 -22.61
C ASN A 70 3.01 1.06 -21.73
N TYR A 71 2.82 1.10 -20.40
CA TYR A 71 3.68 0.40 -19.46
C TYR A 71 3.07 -0.90 -18.93
N PRO A 72 3.90 -1.91 -18.62
CA PRO A 72 3.46 -3.19 -18.08
C PRO A 72 3.13 -3.12 -16.58
N PHE A 73 2.87 -1.92 -16.06
CA PHE A 73 2.66 -1.70 -14.63
C PHE A 73 1.19 -1.75 -14.30
N ALA A 74 0.87 -2.43 -13.21
CA ALA A 74 -0.47 -2.51 -12.70
C ALA A 74 -0.65 -1.61 -11.49
N LEU A 75 -1.86 -1.06 -11.39
CA LEU A 75 -2.27 -0.12 -10.36
C LEU A 75 -3.36 -0.76 -9.51
N ALA A 76 -3.30 -0.52 -8.21
CA ALA A 76 -4.31 -0.92 -7.24
C ALA A 76 -4.19 -0.01 -5.99
N PRO A 77 -5.10 -0.10 -5.01
CA PRO A 77 -4.96 0.66 -3.76
C PRO A 77 -3.63 0.38 -3.06
N GLY A 78 -2.81 1.41 -2.85
CA GLY A 78 -1.44 1.25 -2.33
C GLY A 78 -1.40 0.80 -0.88
N MET A 79 -0.49 -0.12 -0.54
CA MET A 79 -0.40 -0.70 0.80
C MET A 79 0.08 0.29 1.89
N GLY A 80 0.90 1.28 1.54
CA GLY A 80 1.23 2.36 2.48
C GLY A 80 0.06 3.33 2.66
N LEU A 81 -0.67 3.58 1.58
CA LEU A 81 -1.73 4.58 1.51
C LEU A 81 -3.02 4.11 2.17
N ASN A 82 -3.39 2.83 2.02
CA ASN A 82 -4.53 2.26 2.73
C ASN A 82 -4.29 2.17 4.24
N ALA A 83 -3.08 1.84 4.66
CA ALA A 83 -2.69 1.79 6.07
C ALA A 83 -2.69 3.20 6.67
N TYR A 84 -2.16 4.19 5.95
CA TYR A 84 -2.23 5.59 6.37
C TYR A 84 -3.69 6.06 6.50
N PHE A 85 -4.53 5.75 5.51
CA PHE A 85 -5.95 6.07 5.54
C PHE A 85 -6.66 5.49 6.77
N ALA A 86 -6.56 4.17 6.96
CA ALA A 86 -7.32 3.49 8.00
C ALA A 86 -6.77 3.77 9.39
N TYR A 87 -5.47 3.55 9.59
CA TYR A 87 -4.88 3.50 10.92
C TYR A 87 -4.42 4.86 11.42
N THR A 88 -3.94 5.74 10.53
CA THR A 88 -3.50 7.08 10.96
C THR A 88 -4.64 8.09 10.87
N VAL A 89 -5.30 8.24 9.72
CA VAL A 89 -6.30 9.31 9.52
C VAL A 89 -7.62 8.99 10.20
N VAL A 90 -8.19 7.81 9.94
CA VAL A 90 -9.50 7.45 10.50
C VAL A 90 -9.39 7.06 11.97
N LEU A 91 -8.57 6.06 12.30
CA LEU A 91 -8.47 5.55 13.67
C LEU A 91 -7.60 6.42 14.59
N GLY A 92 -6.44 6.88 14.10
CA GLY A 92 -5.49 7.66 14.90
C GLY A 92 -5.94 9.10 15.15
N MET A 93 -6.40 9.80 14.10
CA MET A 93 -6.84 11.20 14.18
C MET A 93 -8.35 11.35 14.41
N GLY A 94 -9.12 10.27 14.34
CA GLY A 94 -10.56 10.27 14.61
C GLY A 94 -11.43 10.84 13.49
N TYR A 95 -10.90 10.99 12.28
CA TYR A 95 -11.68 11.45 11.13
C TYR A 95 -12.67 10.37 10.69
N ARG A 96 -13.86 10.80 10.24
CA ARG A 96 -14.77 9.91 9.52
C ARG A 96 -14.15 9.49 8.18
N TRP A 97 -14.34 8.23 7.79
CA TRP A 97 -13.75 7.69 6.56
C TRP A 97 -14.24 8.41 5.30
N GLU A 98 -15.44 9.01 5.30
CA GLU A 98 -15.96 9.85 4.22
C GLU A 98 -15.13 11.14 4.03
N VAL A 99 -14.64 11.70 5.13
CA VAL A 99 -13.76 12.88 5.11
C VAL A 99 -12.37 12.48 4.63
N ALA A 100 -11.86 11.32 5.09
CA ALA A 100 -10.60 10.77 4.59
C ALA A 100 -10.66 10.47 3.08
N LEU A 101 -11.76 9.92 2.55
CA LEU A 101 -11.96 9.73 1.11
C LEU A 101 -11.96 11.05 0.35
N THR A 102 -12.48 12.10 0.97
CA THR A 102 -12.46 13.46 0.40
C THR A 102 -11.03 14.00 0.31
N ALA A 103 -10.18 13.71 1.29
CA ALA A 103 -8.76 14.05 1.21
C ALA A 103 -8.07 13.33 0.04
N VAL A 104 -8.31 12.03 -0.14
CA VAL A 104 -7.79 11.25 -1.28
C VAL A 104 -8.33 11.77 -2.62
N PHE A 105 -9.60 12.16 -2.68
CA PHE A 105 -10.20 12.75 -3.87
C PHE A 105 -9.52 14.08 -4.23
N ILE A 106 -9.37 14.98 -3.26
CA ILE A 106 -8.72 16.29 -3.46
C ILE A 106 -7.25 16.11 -3.84
N GLU A 107 -6.54 15.19 -3.18
CA GLU A 107 -5.18 14.77 -3.53
C GLU A 107 -5.09 14.36 -5.01
N GLY A 108 -5.97 13.46 -5.47
CA GLY A 108 -6.02 13.02 -6.86
C GLY A 108 -6.21 14.19 -7.85
N ILE A 109 -7.12 15.12 -7.54
CA ILE A 109 -7.33 16.33 -8.35
C ILE A 109 -6.07 17.21 -8.38
N ILE A 110 -5.43 17.43 -7.22
CA ILE A 110 -4.17 18.16 -7.14
C ILE A 110 -3.12 17.48 -8.02
N PHE A 111 -2.99 16.15 -7.97
CA PHE A 111 -2.04 15.44 -8.82
C PHE A 111 -2.38 15.46 -10.29
N ILE A 112 -3.65 15.46 -10.69
CA ILE A 112 -4.02 15.66 -12.08
C ILE A 112 -3.50 17.02 -12.55
N VAL A 113 -3.78 18.09 -11.80
CA VAL A 113 -3.30 19.45 -12.11
C VAL A 113 -1.77 19.51 -12.15
N LEU A 114 -1.10 18.91 -11.17
CA LEU A 114 0.36 18.89 -11.11
C LEU A 114 0.98 18.05 -12.24
N SER A 115 0.32 16.98 -12.69
CA SER A 115 0.79 16.11 -13.78
C SER A 115 0.60 16.71 -15.18
N LEU A 116 -0.32 17.67 -15.32
CA LEU A 116 -0.43 18.52 -16.51
C LEU A 116 0.71 19.55 -16.60
N THR A 117 1.48 19.72 -15.53
CA THR A 117 2.67 20.57 -15.46
C THR A 117 3.92 19.71 -15.18
N ASN A 118 5.10 20.33 -15.09
CA ASN A 118 6.34 19.63 -14.68
C ASN A 118 6.55 19.64 -13.16
N VAL A 119 5.58 20.12 -12.38
CA VAL A 119 5.78 20.34 -10.94
C VAL A 119 5.90 19.01 -10.18
N ARG A 120 5.12 17.97 -10.52
CA ARG A 120 5.22 16.65 -9.86
C ARG A 120 6.62 16.03 -10.01
N GLU A 121 7.20 16.13 -11.21
CA GLU A 121 8.57 15.69 -11.48
C GLU A 121 9.61 16.57 -10.76
N ALA A 122 9.40 17.89 -10.73
CA ALA A 122 10.30 18.83 -10.06
C ALA A 122 10.33 18.61 -8.54
N ILE A 123 9.19 18.37 -7.90
CA ILE A 123 9.10 18.06 -6.47
C ILE A 123 9.87 16.77 -6.18
N PHE A 124 9.71 15.73 -6.99
CA PHE A 124 10.46 14.50 -6.82
C PHE A 124 11.96 14.73 -6.96
N ASN A 125 12.41 15.42 -8.01
CA ASN A 125 13.83 15.70 -8.23
C ASN A 125 14.44 16.60 -7.14
N ALA A 126 13.60 17.32 -6.39
CA ALA A 126 14.01 18.20 -5.31
C ALA A 126 14.33 17.48 -3.99
N ILE A 127 13.93 16.20 -3.84
CA ILE A 127 14.08 15.43 -2.60
C ILE A 127 15.30 14.48 -2.71
N PRO A 128 16.18 14.44 -1.69
CA PRO A 128 17.35 13.57 -1.69
C PRO A 128 16.98 12.09 -1.85
N GLN A 129 17.81 11.34 -2.59
CA GLN A 129 17.59 9.90 -2.81
C GLN A 129 17.58 9.10 -1.51
N ASN A 130 18.48 9.43 -0.57
CA ASN A 130 18.55 8.75 0.73
C ASN A 130 17.23 8.91 1.51
N LEU A 131 16.65 10.12 1.49
CA LEU A 131 15.38 10.38 2.17
C LEU A 131 14.21 9.65 1.49
N LYS A 132 14.20 9.55 0.15
CA LYS A 132 13.21 8.74 -0.59
C LYS A 132 13.28 7.27 -0.20
N ALA A 133 14.50 6.71 -0.14
CA ALA A 133 14.71 5.33 0.29
C ALA A 133 14.24 5.14 1.75
N ALA A 134 14.53 6.08 2.63
CA ALA A 134 14.10 6.05 4.02
C ALA A 134 12.58 6.06 4.18
N VAL A 135 11.85 6.85 3.38
CA VAL A 135 10.38 6.87 3.38
C VAL A 135 9.83 5.48 3.01
N SER A 136 10.34 4.86 1.95
CA SER A 136 9.94 3.50 1.57
C SER A 136 10.19 2.49 2.70
N VAL A 137 11.36 2.55 3.33
CA VAL A 137 11.73 1.66 4.44
C VAL A 137 10.83 1.86 5.66
N GLY A 138 10.58 3.11 6.05
CA GLY A 138 9.72 3.45 7.18
C GLY A 138 8.28 2.98 6.99
N ILE A 139 7.71 3.17 5.79
CA ILE A 139 6.38 2.68 5.44
C ILE A 139 6.34 1.15 5.52
N GLY A 140 7.38 0.47 5.01
CA GLY A 140 7.50 -0.98 5.10
C GLY A 140 7.47 -1.51 6.54
N LEU A 141 8.23 -0.89 7.44
CA LEU A 141 8.21 -1.26 8.87
C LEU A 141 6.86 -0.98 9.52
N PHE A 142 6.21 0.13 9.17
CA PHE A 142 4.88 0.45 9.67
C PHE A 142 3.84 -0.59 9.22
N ILE A 143 3.80 -0.94 7.94
CA ILE A 143 2.87 -1.97 7.40
C ILE A 143 3.14 -3.33 8.06
N ALA A 144 4.41 -3.71 8.23
CA ALA A 144 4.75 -4.96 8.91
C ALA A 144 4.24 -4.97 10.36
N PHE A 145 4.38 -3.84 11.06
CA PHE A 145 3.87 -3.66 12.42
C PHE A 145 2.34 -3.78 12.50
N ILE A 146 1.62 -3.15 11.56
CA ILE A 146 0.17 -3.32 11.40
C ILE A 146 -0.18 -4.79 11.18
N GLY A 147 0.56 -5.51 10.34
CA GLY A 147 0.36 -6.95 10.13
C GLY A 147 0.44 -7.76 11.42
N LEU A 148 1.43 -7.47 12.27
CA LEU A 148 1.57 -8.11 13.58
C LEU A 148 0.41 -7.78 14.52
N GLN A 149 -0.11 -6.55 14.49
CA GLN A 149 -1.27 -6.14 15.28
C GLN A 149 -2.58 -6.72 14.77
N ASN A 150 -2.79 -6.81 13.46
CA ASN A 150 -3.98 -7.41 12.85
C ASN A 150 -4.07 -8.91 13.15
N ALA A 151 -2.91 -9.60 13.16
CA ALA A 151 -2.79 -10.98 13.63
C ALA A 151 -2.83 -11.14 15.16
N LYS A 152 -2.96 -10.04 15.92
CA LYS A 152 -2.87 -9.99 17.39
C LYS A 152 -1.58 -10.56 17.97
N ILE A 153 -0.52 -10.73 17.17
CA ILE A 153 0.82 -11.17 17.65
C ILE A 153 1.41 -10.12 18.60
N VAL A 154 1.20 -8.85 18.26
CA VAL A 154 1.52 -7.70 19.12
C VAL A 154 0.21 -7.04 19.54
N ILE A 155 0.02 -6.85 20.84
CA ILE A 155 -1.16 -6.23 21.44
C ILE A 155 -0.74 -5.08 22.35
N GLY A 156 -1.69 -4.23 22.73
CA GLY A 156 -1.48 -3.22 23.76
C GLY A 156 -1.10 -3.86 25.10
N GLY A 157 -0.40 -3.12 25.95
CA GLY A 157 -0.03 -3.58 27.29
C GLY A 157 0.36 -2.44 28.22
N SER A 158 0.69 -2.79 29.47
CA SER A 158 1.14 -1.82 30.48
C SER A 158 2.44 -1.09 30.10
N THR A 159 3.24 -1.68 29.19
CA THR A 159 4.47 -1.11 28.61
C THR A 159 4.26 -0.53 27.22
N LEU A 160 3.06 0.00 26.90
CA LEU A 160 2.59 0.38 25.57
C LEU A 160 2.25 -0.82 24.68
N LEU A 161 3.20 -1.74 24.46
CA LEU A 161 3.04 -2.96 23.65
C LEU A 161 3.54 -4.20 24.40
N GLN A 162 2.92 -5.34 24.13
CA GLN A 162 3.36 -6.66 24.59
C GLN A 162 3.05 -7.75 23.56
N LEU A 163 3.67 -8.93 23.71
CA LEU A 163 3.34 -10.09 22.91
C LEU A 163 1.99 -10.68 23.34
N PHE A 164 1.33 -11.34 22.39
CA PHE A 164 0.07 -12.03 22.66
C PHE A 164 0.20 -13.04 23.82
N SER A 165 -0.75 -12.95 24.73
CA SER A 165 -1.17 -14.04 25.61
C SER A 165 -2.69 -13.98 25.71
N VAL A 166 -3.35 -15.11 25.98
CA VAL A 166 -4.81 -15.12 26.12
C VAL A 166 -5.24 -14.21 27.28
N GLU A 167 -4.53 -14.27 28.42
CA GLU A 167 -4.76 -13.39 29.57
C GLU A 167 -4.56 -11.92 29.21
N GLY A 168 -3.42 -11.57 28.60
CA GLY A 168 -3.15 -10.17 28.21
C GLY A 168 -4.13 -9.65 27.17
N TYR A 169 -4.58 -10.49 26.23
CA TYR A 169 -5.62 -10.11 25.26
C TYR A 169 -6.96 -9.84 25.94
N ASN A 170 -7.34 -10.68 26.90
CA ASN A 170 -8.57 -10.53 27.68
C ASN A 170 -8.53 -9.26 28.54
N GLU A 171 -7.42 -8.99 29.20
CA GLU A 171 -7.22 -7.78 30.01
C GLU A 171 -7.31 -6.50 29.17
N VAL A 172 -6.66 -6.48 28.00
CA VAL A 172 -6.57 -5.27 27.16
C VAL A 172 -7.91 -4.95 26.50
N ASN A 173 -8.69 -5.96 26.11
CA ASN A 173 -9.96 -5.77 25.40
C ASN A 173 -11.19 -5.88 26.32
N GLY A 174 -11.02 -6.30 27.58
CA GLY A 174 -12.13 -6.53 28.51
C GLY A 174 -13.06 -7.67 28.06
N VAL A 175 -12.48 -8.73 27.49
CA VAL A 175 -13.22 -9.87 26.89
C VAL A 175 -12.80 -11.20 27.51
N GLU A 176 -13.61 -12.24 27.29
CA GLU A 176 -13.28 -13.63 27.67
C GLU A 176 -12.98 -14.47 26.43
N ALA A 177 -11.80 -14.26 25.85
CA ALA A 177 -11.28 -15.09 24.77
C ALA A 177 -10.54 -16.31 25.31
N SER A 178 -10.47 -17.35 24.49
CA SER A 178 -9.80 -18.62 24.76
C SER A 178 -8.68 -18.90 23.74
N PHE A 179 -7.96 -20.01 23.94
CA PHE A 179 -7.01 -20.45 22.92
C PHE A 179 -7.71 -20.94 21.65
N GLN A 180 -8.93 -21.46 21.75
CA GLN A 180 -9.66 -22.04 20.62
C GLN A 180 -10.29 -20.99 19.70
N ASP A 181 -10.45 -19.74 20.16
CA ASP A 181 -10.91 -18.62 19.34
C ASP A 181 -9.71 -17.75 18.91
N ALA A 182 -9.12 -16.97 19.81
CA ALA A 182 -8.08 -16.01 19.53
C ALA A 182 -6.71 -16.68 19.40
N GLY A 183 -6.33 -17.53 20.35
CA GLY A 183 -4.98 -18.08 20.43
C GLY A 183 -4.55 -18.86 19.17
N ILE A 184 -5.43 -19.69 18.64
CA ILE A 184 -5.17 -20.47 17.42
C ILE A 184 -4.98 -19.57 16.20
N THR A 185 -5.68 -18.43 16.10
CA THR A 185 -5.52 -17.48 14.98
C THR A 185 -4.15 -16.81 14.99
N VAL A 186 -3.63 -16.46 16.17
CA VAL A 186 -2.27 -15.91 16.33
C VAL A 186 -1.23 -16.95 15.91
N LEU A 187 -1.39 -18.20 16.33
CA LEU A 187 -0.50 -19.30 15.94
C LEU A 187 -0.52 -19.54 14.43
N LEU A 188 -1.72 -19.55 13.82
CA LEU A 188 -1.88 -19.66 12.36
C LEU A 188 -1.22 -18.51 11.62
N ALA A 189 -1.30 -17.27 12.13
CA ALA A 189 -0.61 -16.13 11.53
C ALA A 189 0.92 -16.29 11.58
N VAL A 190 1.48 -16.72 12.71
CA VAL A 190 2.93 -16.99 12.84
C VAL A 190 3.38 -18.07 11.87
N ILE A 191 2.64 -19.19 11.80
CA ILE A 191 2.90 -20.26 10.82
C ILE A 191 2.78 -19.71 9.39
N GLY A 192 1.77 -18.88 9.13
CA GLY A 192 1.56 -18.25 7.83
C GLY A 192 2.70 -17.33 7.40
N ILE A 193 3.28 -16.56 8.33
CA ILE A 193 4.49 -15.76 8.07
C ILE A 193 5.65 -16.67 7.65
N LEU A 194 5.86 -17.79 8.34
CA LEU A 194 6.92 -18.74 8.01
C LEU A 194 6.68 -19.42 6.65
N ILE A 195 5.44 -19.82 6.35
CA ILE A 195 5.07 -20.41 5.06
C ILE A 195 5.29 -19.41 3.93
N THR A 196 4.82 -18.17 4.10
CA THR A 196 4.98 -17.12 3.09
C THR A 196 6.47 -16.81 2.88
N GLY A 197 7.23 -16.68 3.96
CA GLY A 197 8.69 -16.52 3.92
C GLY A 197 9.40 -17.66 3.18
N PHE A 198 9.00 -18.92 3.42
CA PHE A 198 9.51 -20.08 2.69
C PHE A 198 9.22 -19.98 1.19
N LEU A 199 8.00 -19.60 0.80
CA LEU A 199 7.61 -19.42 -0.60
C LEU A 199 8.40 -18.27 -1.27
N VAL A 200 8.67 -17.20 -0.52
CA VAL A 200 9.54 -16.10 -0.95
C VAL A 200 10.97 -16.58 -1.20
N ILE A 201 11.56 -17.32 -0.26
CA ILE A 201 12.92 -17.90 -0.40
C ILE A 201 13.00 -18.84 -1.62
N LYS A 202 11.94 -19.61 -1.86
CA LYS A 202 11.83 -20.52 -3.01
C LYS A 202 11.49 -19.82 -4.33
N ASN A 203 11.31 -18.49 -4.32
CA ASN A 203 10.92 -17.68 -5.48
C ASN A 203 9.65 -18.21 -6.19
N VAL A 204 8.66 -18.67 -5.41
CA VAL A 204 7.38 -19.13 -5.95
C VAL A 204 6.58 -17.93 -6.46
N LYS A 205 6.03 -18.04 -7.68
CA LYS A 205 5.18 -16.99 -8.27
C LYS A 205 3.87 -16.85 -7.49
N GLY A 206 3.50 -15.62 -7.13
CA GLY A 206 2.36 -15.37 -6.25
C GLY A 206 2.58 -15.87 -4.83
N ASN A 207 3.83 -15.89 -4.35
CA ASN A 207 4.21 -16.35 -3.01
C ASN A 207 3.31 -15.79 -1.88
N ILE A 208 2.97 -14.50 -1.93
CA ILE A 208 2.08 -13.85 -0.96
C ILE A 208 0.66 -14.43 -1.05
N LEU A 209 0.08 -14.51 -2.24
CA LEU A 209 -1.26 -15.08 -2.44
C LEU A 209 -1.33 -16.53 -1.96
N TRP A 210 -0.35 -17.36 -2.33
CA TRP A 210 -0.27 -18.74 -1.86
C TRP A 210 -0.08 -18.83 -0.35
N GLY A 211 0.71 -17.93 0.24
CA GLY A 211 0.86 -17.81 1.69
C GLY A 211 -0.48 -17.57 2.39
N ILE A 212 -1.28 -16.62 1.89
CA ILE A 212 -2.64 -16.35 2.39
C ILE A 212 -3.51 -17.60 2.25
N LEU A 213 -3.59 -18.18 1.05
CA LEU A 213 -4.48 -19.31 0.77
C LEU A 213 -4.13 -20.55 1.61
N ILE A 214 -2.83 -20.87 1.76
CA ILE A 214 -2.39 -22.00 2.57
C ILE A 214 -2.72 -21.76 4.05
N THR A 215 -2.45 -20.56 4.57
CA THR A 215 -2.75 -20.19 5.96
C THR A 215 -4.24 -20.26 6.24
N TRP A 216 -5.06 -19.79 5.29
CA TRP A 216 -6.51 -19.85 5.37
C TRP A 216 -7.03 -21.30 5.33
N ILE A 217 -6.51 -22.14 4.43
CA ILE A 217 -6.85 -23.58 4.37
C ILE A 217 -6.50 -24.28 5.69
N LEU A 218 -5.34 -23.98 6.29
CA LEU A 218 -4.99 -24.50 7.62
C LEU A 218 -6.00 -24.05 8.69
N GLY A 219 -6.46 -22.80 8.63
CA GLY A 219 -7.54 -22.31 9.47
C GLY A 219 -8.85 -23.09 9.29
N ILE A 220 -9.26 -23.33 8.04
CA ILE A 220 -10.46 -24.14 7.72
C ILE A 220 -10.32 -25.56 8.28
N ILE A 221 -9.15 -26.19 8.15
CA ILE A 221 -8.87 -27.50 8.75
C ILE A 221 -9.01 -27.43 10.28
N CYS A 222 -8.46 -26.39 10.92
CA CYS A 222 -8.61 -26.19 12.37
C CYS A 222 -10.09 -26.01 12.77
N GLN A 223 -10.89 -25.35 11.93
CA GLN A 223 -12.33 -25.20 12.18
C GLN A 223 -13.04 -26.56 12.14
N PHE A 224 -12.75 -27.39 11.14
CA PHE A 224 -13.38 -28.71 11.00
C PHE A 224 -12.94 -29.71 12.07
N THR A 225 -11.72 -29.59 12.61
CA THR A 225 -11.24 -30.44 13.71
C THR A 225 -11.68 -29.96 15.09
N GLY A 226 -12.34 -28.80 15.18
CA GLY A 226 -12.73 -28.17 16.44
C GLY A 226 -11.59 -27.51 17.20
N LEU A 227 -10.41 -27.37 16.58
CA LEU A 227 -9.28 -26.62 17.14
C LEU A 227 -9.51 -25.11 17.08
N TYR A 228 -10.24 -24.65 16.05
CA TYR A 228 -10.75 -23.30 15.94
C TYR A 228 -12.27 -23.30 16.10
N VAL A 229 -12.78 -22.56 17.07
CA VAL A 229 -14.21 -22.39 17.31
C VAL A 229 -14.55 -20.93 17.01
N PRO A 230 -15.34 -20.64 15.95
CA PRO A 230 -15.77 -19.29 15.65
C PRO A 230 -16.53 -18.68 16.82
N ASN A 231 -16.14 -17.48 17.21
CA ASN A 231 -16.81 -16.65 18.20
C ASN A 231 -17.08 -15.25 17.60
N PRO A 232 -18.24 -15.06 16.94
CA PRO A 232 -18.60 -13.80 16.31
C PRO A 232 -18.67 -12.60 17.27
N GLU A 233 -18.98 -12.83 18.56
CA GLU A 233 -19.03 -11.77 19.57
C GLU A 233 -17.64 -11.15 19.81
N LEU A 234 -16.59 -11.94 19.60
CA LEU A 234 -15.19 -11.52 19.71
C LEU A 234 -14.57 -11.14 18.35
N GLY A 235 -15.36 -11.13 17.27
CA GLY A 235 -14.88 -10.85 15.92
C GLY A 235 -14.15 -12.01 15.23
N PHE A 236 -14.27 -13.24 15.76
CA PHE A 236 -13.71 -14.45 15.16
C PHE A 236 -14.79 -15.22 14.39
N TYR A 237 -14.84 -15.00 13.08
CA TYR A 237 -15.91 -15.53 12.23
C TYR A 237 -15.60 -16.90 11.63
N GLY A 238 -16.61 -17.54 11.04
CA GLY A 238 -16.44 -18.76 10.25
C GLY A 238 -15.59 -18.50 9.01
N LEU A 239 -14.77 -19.47 8.64
CA LEU A 239 -13.76 -19.34 7.57
C LEU A 239 -14.24 -19.84 6.21
N LEU A 240 -15.45 -20.39 6.15
CA LEU A 240 -16.01 -20.97 4.93
C LEU A 240 -16.61 -19.86 4.05
N PRO A 241 -16.27 -19.82 2.75
CA PRO A 241 -16.93 -18.94 1.80
C PRO A 241 -18.44 -19.14 1.77
N ASP A 242 -19.19 -18.04 1.79
CA ASP A 242 -20.63 -18.08 1.61
C ASP A 242 -21.01 -17.88 0.14
N PHE A 243 -21.45 -18.96 -0.51
CA PHE A 243 -21.97 -18.94 -1.88
C PHE A 243 -23.50 -18.91 -1.95
N SER A 244 -24.20 -18.63 -0.85
CA SER A 244 -25.67 -18.59 -0.78
C SER A 244 -26.29 -17.64 -1.82
N SER A 245 -25.60 -16.54 -2.12
CA SER A 245 -25.99 -15.54 -3.13
C SER A 245 -25.37 -15.79 -4.52
N GLY A 246 -24.72 -16.93 -4.72
CA GLY A 246 -23.98 -17.29 -5.94
C GLY A 246 -22.70 -16.47 -6.13
N LEU A 247 -22.27 -16.29 -7.38
CA LEU A 247 -21.13 -15.44 -7.75
C LEU A 247 -21.54 -13.97 -7.92
N SER A 248 -22.34 -13.45 -6.98
CA SER A 248 -22.81 -12.07 -7.01
C SER A 248 -21.69 -11.09 -6.66
N ILE A 249 -21.65 -9.96 -7.37
CA ILE A 249 -20.71 -8.87 -7.07
C ILE A 249 -21.31 -8.02 -5.94
N PRO A 250 -20.59 -7.80 -4.81
CA PRO A 250 -21.07 -6.94 -3.73
C PRO A 250 -21.35 -5.52 -4.23
N SER A 251 -22.41 -4.90 -3.70
CA SER A 251 -22.85 -3.57 -4.12
C SER A 251 -21.87 -2.48 -3.66
N LEU A 252 -21.52 -1.54 -4.55
CA LEU A 252 -20.77 -0.33 -4.17
C LEU A 252 -21.62 0.69 -3.39
N SER A 253 -22.94 0.55 -3.35
CA SER A 253 -23.85 1.56 -2.78
C SER A 253 -23.49 2.08 -1.37
N PRO A 254 -22.91 1.28 -0.44
CA PRO A 254 -22.57 1.79 0.89
C PRO A 254 -21.49 2.88 0.88
N ILE A 255 -20.55 2.83 -0.08
CA ILE A 255 -19.34 3.66 -0.11
C ILE A 255 -19.24 4.56 -1.35
N PHE A 256 -20.01 4.26 -2.41
CA PHE A 256 -19.94 4.97 -3.68
C PHE A 256 -20.23 6.45 -3.52
N ALA A 257 -19.29 7.28 -3.97
CA ALA A 257 -19.35 8.74 -3.94
C ALA A 257 -19.68 9.33 -2.56
N LYS A 258 -19.32 8.65 -1.48
CA LYS A 258 -19.47 9.13 -0.09
C LYS A 258 -18.36 10.11 0.29
N LEU A 259 -18.27 11.20 -0.46
CA LEU A 259 -17.34 12.30 -0.21
C LEU A 259 -18.00 13.34 0.71
N GLU A 260 -17.39 13.61 1.85
CA GLU A 260 -17.83 14.60 2.83
C GLU A 260 -16.86 15.79 2.91
N PHE A 261 -17.32 16.95 2.45
CA PHE A 261 -16.53 18.17 2.36
C PHE A 261 -16.59 19.05 3.63
N SER A 262 -17.11 18.53 4.75
CA SER A 262 -17.12 19.27 6.01
C SER A 262 -15.71 19.42 6.58
N GLY A 263 -15.32 20.63 7.00
CA GLY A 263 -14.04 20.84 7.68
C GLY A 263 -12.81 20.85 6.75
N ILE A 264 -13.00 20.87 5.42
CA ILE A 264 -11.90 20.82 4.44
C ILE A 264 -10.94 22.03 4.50
N PHE A 265 -11.33 23.12 5.15
CA PHE A 265 -10.49 24.31 5.33
C PHE A 265 -9.79 24.34 6.70
N SER A 266 -9.93 23.29 7.51
CA SER A 266 -9.19 23.17 8.77
C SER A 266 -7.70 22.94 8.49
N LEU A 267 -6.86 23.47 9.38
CA LEU A 267 -5.40 23.30 9.27
C LEU A 267 -5.01 21.82 9.36
N GLU A 268 -5.72 21.06 10.19
CA GLU A 268 -5.50 19.63 10.35
C GLU A 268 -5.86 18.84 9.08
N PHE A 269 -7.00 19.12 8.45
CA PHE A 269 -7.35 18.48 7.17
C PHE A 269 -6.34 18.83 6.06
N LEU A 270 -5.85 20.07 6.03
CA LEU A 270 -4.81 20.47 5.09
C LEU A 270 -3.52 19.65 5.30
N VAL A 271 -3.14 19.39 6.56
CA VAL A 271 -2.01 18.52 6.91
C VAL A 271 -2.23 17.08 6.43
N VAL A 272 -3.46 16.55 6.57
CA VAL A 272 -3.81 15.20 6.06
C VAL A 272 -3.66 15.14 4.53
N ILE A 273 -4.18 16.12 3.79
CA ILE A 273 -4.00 16.18 2.32
C ILE A 273 -2.52 16.23 1.96
N PHE A 274 -1.74 17.10 2.62
CA PHE A 274 -0.31 17.18 2.34
C PHE A 274 0.39 15.86 2.63
N ALA A 275 0.04 15.17 3.71
CA ALA A 275 0.62 13.87 4.03
C ALA A 275 0.31 12.83 2.95
N PHE A 276 -0.96 12.71 2.51
CA PHE A 276 -1.33 11.86 1.39
C PHE A 276 -0.51 12.18 0.13
N LEU A 277 -0.47 13.46 -0.27
CA LEU A 277 0.34 13.92 -1.41
C LEU A 277 1.82 13.50 -1.29
N PHE A 278 2.43 13.58 -0.10
CA PHE A 278 3.82 13.14 0.03
C PHE A 278 3.96 11.63 -0.06
N VAL A 279 3.15 10.89 0.70
CA VAL A 279 3.19 9.43 0.71
C VAL A 279 2.97 8.86 -0.68
N ASP A 280 1.93 9.31 -1.39
CA ASP A 280 1.60 8.82 -2.74
C ASP A 280 2.65 9.23 -3.77
N MET A 281 3.11 10.48 -3.74
CA MET A 281 4.19 10.90 -4.63
C MET A 281 5.44 10.04 -4.47
N PHE A 282 5.82 9.71 -3.23
CA PHE A 282 6.98 8.86 -2.98
C PHE A 282 6.73 7.41 -3.41
N ASP A 283 5.53 6.88 -3.15
CA ASP A 283 5.18 5.51 -3.49
C ASP A 283 5.08 5.32 -5.01
N THR A 284 4.31 6.15 -5.71
CA THR A 284 4.17 6.10 -7.17
C THR A 284 5.53 6.23 -7.85
N ILE A 285 6.32 7.25 -7.52
CA ILE A 285 7.57 7.48 -8.24
C ILE A 285 8.65 6.49 -7.83
N GLY A 286 8.76 6.19 -6.54
CA GLY A 286 9.68 5.17 -6.02
C GLY A 286 9.43 3.82 -6.69
N THR A 287 8.16 3.42 -6.81
CA THR A 287 7.78 2.17 -7.47
C THR A 287 7.99 2.23 -8.98
N LEU A 288 7.57 3.31 -9.67
CA LEU A 288 7.81 3.44 -11.11
C LEU A 288 9.29 3.33 -11.45
N ILE A 289 10.17 4.04 -10.73
CA ILE A 289 11.62 3.98 -10.95
C ILE A 289 12.19 2.62 -10.56
N GLY A 290 11.80 2.07 -9.41
CA GLY A 290 12.30 0.78 -8.92
C GLY A 290 11.96 -0.38 -9.84
N VAL A 291 10.70 -0.44 -10.32
CA VAL A 291 10.25 -1.47 -11.28
C VAL A 291 10.91 -1.25 -12.65
N SER A 292 10.98 0.00 -13.11
CA SER A 292 11.60 0.33 -14.41
C SER A 292 13.10 0.05 -14.44
N SER A 293 13.80 0.24 -13.33
CA SER A 293 15.21 -0.09 -13.21
C SER A 293 15.44 -1.59 -13.34
N LYS A 294 14.59 -2.42 -12.71
CA LYS A 294 14.65 -3.89 -12.89
C LYS A 294 14.30 -4.33 -14.32
N ALA A 295 13.56 -3.50 -15.04
CA ALA A 295 13.11 -3.74 -16.40
C ALA A 295 14.10 -3.34 -17.50
N ASN A 296 15.19 -2.65 -17.17
CA ASN A 296 16.03 -1.89 -18.12
C ASN A 296 15.20 -0.94 -19.01
N MET A 297 14.20 -0.27 -18.43
CA MET A 297 13.30 0.67 -19.13
C MET A 297 13.66 2.14 -18.89
N LEU A 298 14.70 2.40 -18.10
CA LEU A 298 15.24 3.73 -17.87
C LEU A 298 16.19 4.13 -19.01
N ASP A 299 16.17 5.40 -19.38
CA ASP A 299 17.12 5.98 -20.34
C ASP A 299 18.53 6.13 -19.75
N GLU A 300 19.47 6.62 -20.56
CA GLU A 300 20.87 6.84 -20.17
C GLU A 300 21.05 7.80 -18.97
N ASN A 301 20.04 8.64 -18.70
CA ASN A 301 20.02 9.56 -17.57
C ASN A 301 19.25 8.98 -16.37
N GLY A 302 18.86 7.70 -16.41
CA GLY A 302 18.08 7.04 -15.38
C GLY A 302 16.61 7.47 -15.33
N ARG A 303 16.08 8.08 -16.40
CA ARG A 303 14.71 8.58 -16.46
C ARG A 303 13.80 7.62 -17.19
N LEU A 304 12.56 7.53 -16.72
CA LEU A 304 11.53 6.80 -17.44
C LEU A 304 11.00 7.67 -18.58
N THR A 305 11.01 7.14 -19.81
CA THR A 305 10.33 7.80 -20.94
C THR A 305 8.82 7.90 -20.61
N ASN A 306 8.05 8.78 -21.26
CA ASN A 306 6.59 8.90 -21.06
C ASN A 306 6.07 8.95 -19.59
N ILE A 307 6.89 9.34 -18.61
CA ILE A 307 6.54 9.31 -17.19
C ILE A 307 5.29 10.14 -16.88
N ARG A 308 5.06 11.23 -17.62
CA ARG A 308 3.85 12.05 -17.49
C ARG A 308 2.56 11.25 -17.72
N GLY A 309 2.56 10.33 -18.70
CA GLY A 309 1.40 9.47 -18.96
C GLY A 309 1.15 8.51 -17.80
N ALA A 310 2.20 7.98 -17.19
CA ALA A 310 2.12 7.11 -16.02
C ALA A 310 1.60 7.87 -14.79
N LEU A 311 2.15 9.05 -14.52
CA LEU A 311 1.73 9.93 -13.41
C LEU A 311 0.29 10.41 -13.58
N LEU A 312 -0.15 10.69 -14.81
CA LEU A 312 -1.54 11.08 -15.08
C LEU A 312 -2.49 9.89 -14.89
N ALA A 313 -2.14 8.70 -15.36
CA ALA A 313 -2.94 7.49 -15.16
C ALA A 313 -3.14 7.19 -13.68
N ASP A 314 -2.07 7.29 -12.90
CA ASP A 314 -2.04 7.17 -11.44
C ASP A 314 -2.97 8.21 -10.76
N ALA A 315 -2.84 9.50 -11.08
CA ALA A 315 -3.67 10.54 -10.48
C ALA A 315 -5.17 10.39 -10.81
N ILE A 316 -5.49 10.00 -12.05
CA ILE A 316 -6.87 9.72 -12.45
C ILE A 316 -7.39 8.47 -11.74
N ALA A 317 -6.56 7.42 -11.60
CA ALA A 317 -6.92 6.21 -10.90
C ALA A 317 -7.21 6.48 -9.42
N THR A 318 -6.39 7.30 -8.74
CA THR A 318 -6.64 7.76 -7.37
C THR A 318 -7.95 8.53 -7.26
N THR A 319 -8.19 9.49 -8.17
CA THR A 319 -9.43 10.28 -8.17
C THR A 319 -10.66 9.39 -8.38
N ALA A 320 -10.61 8.47 -9.35
CA ALA A 320 -11.69 7.52 -9.62
C ALA A 320 -11.86 6.52 -8.46
N GLY A 321 -10.77 6.04 -7.86
CA GLY A 321 -10.76 5.15 -6.71
C GLY A 321 -11.46 5.77 -5.50
N ALA A 322 -11.17 7.04 -5.20
CA ALA A 322 -11.84 7.77 -4.13
C ALA A 322 -13.36 7.89 -4.37
N VAL A 323 -13.78 8.13 -5.61
CA VAL A 323 -15.22 8.16 -5.97
C VAL A 323 -15.84 6.77 -5.86
N LEU A 324 -15.12 5.70 -6.20
CA LEU A 324 -15.57 4.32 -6.01
C LEU A 324 -15.61 3.92 -4.52
N GLY A 325 -14.96 4.67 -3.63
CA GLY A 325 -14.91 4.42 -2.19
C GLY A 325 -13.70 3.58 -1.75
N THR A 326 -12.56 3.69 -2.43
CA THR A 326 -11.30 3.06 -1.99
C THR A 326 -10.20 4.11 -1.79
N SER A 327 -9.15 3.74 -1.06
CA SER A 327 -7.98 4.59 -0.82
C SER A 327 -7.17 4.84 -2.11
N THR A 328 -6.15 5.69 -1.99
CA THR A 328 -5.26 6.10 -3.10
C THR A 328 -4.77 4.90 -3.90
N THR A 329 -4.93 4.99 -5.23
CA THR A 329 -4.58 3.92 -6.17
C THR A 329 -3.26 4.26 -6.83
N THR A 330 -2.26 3.43 -6.61
CA THR A 330 -0.88 3.69 -7.04
C THR A 330 -0.32 2.52 -7.83
N THR A 331 0.89 2.70 -8.37
CA THR A 331 1.62 1.67 -9.09
C THR A 331 2.17 0.63 -8.12
N PHE A 332 1.99 -0.66 -8.41
CA PHE A 332 2.43 -1.74 -7.52
C PHE A 332 3.83 -2.26 -7.87
N VAL A 333 4.67 -2.46 -6.85
CA VAL A 333 6.05 -2.96 -6.98
C VAL A 333 6.10 -4.40 -7.47
N GLU A 334 5.04 -5.16 -7.22
CA GLU A 334 4.82 -6.53 -7.68
C GLU A 334 4.76 -6.64 -9.20
N SER A 335 4.50 -5.54 -9.91
CA SER A 335 4.64 -5.45 -11.37
C SER A 335 6.05 -5.85 -11.84
N ALA A 336 7.07 -5.75 -10.98
CA ALA A 336 8.43 -6.25 -11.25
C ALA A 336 8.46 -7.75 -11.60
N SER A 337 7.53 -8.54 -11.08
CA SER A 337 7.42 -9.98 -11.37
C SER A 337 7.00 -10.23 -12.83
N GLY A 338 5.95 -9.56 -13.33
CA GLY A 338 5.56 -9.67 -14.73
C GLY A 338 6.60 -9.08 -15.69
N VAL A 339 7.23 -7.99 -15.29
CA VAL A 339 8.36 -7.43 -16.03
C VAL A 339 9.52 -8.43 -16.15
N SER A 340 9.82 -9.18 -15.08
CA SER A 340 10.85 -10.21 -15.10
C SER A 340 10.50 -11.39 -16.02
N GLU A 341 9.21 -11.64 -16.27
CA GLU A 341 8.72 -12.60 -17.27
C GLU A 341 8.78 -12.08 -18.71
N GLY A 342 9.30 -10.87 -18.93
CA GLY A 342 9.43 -10.26 -20.26
C GLY A 342 8.30 -9.31 -20.63
N GLY A 343 7.41 -8.96 -19.69
CA GLY A 343 6.41 -7.91 -19.90
C GLY A 343 7.07 -6.55 -20.11
N ARG A 344 6.75 -5.87 -21.21
CA ARG A 344 7.35 -4.58 -21.60
C ARG A 344 6.33 -3.52 -21.98
N THR A 345 5.07 -3.89 -22.21
CA THR A 345 4.07 -2.96 -22.78
C THR A 345 2.77 -2.95 -21.99
N GLY A 346 1.88 -2.03 -22.36
CA GLY A 346 0.53 -1.94 -21.82
C GLY A 346 -0.31 -3.21 -22.01
N LEU A 347 0.06 -4.15 -22.90
CA LEU A 347 -0.66 -5.42 -23.04
C LEU A 347 -0.55 -6.31 -21.78
N THR A 348 0.60 -6.27 -21.10
CA THR A 348 0.77 -6.89 -19.77
C THR A 348 -0.24 -6.30 -18.79
N ALA A 349 -0.32 -4.97 -18.72
CA ALA A 349 -1.27 -4.26 -17.85
C ALA A 349 -2.74 -4.58 -18.21
N VAL A 350 -3.13 -4.57 -19.49
CA VAL A 350 -4.49 -4.96 -19.93
C VAL A 350 -4.85 -6.35 -19.44
N THR A 351 -3.93 -7.31 -19.56
CA THR A 351 -4.17 -8.68 -19.11
C THR A 351 -4.41 -8.71 -17.59
N THR A 352 -3.59 -8.03 -16.81
CA THR A 352 -3.76 -7.89 -15.36
C THR A 352 -5.11 -7.24 -15.01
N ALA A 353 -5.48 -6.17 -15.71
CA ALA A 353 -6.72 -5.44 -15.49
C ALA A 353 -7.95 -6.33 -15.72
N VAL A 354 -7.96 -7.09 -16.82
CA VAL A 354 -9.03 -8.06 -17.11
C VAL A 354 -9.14 -9.10 -16.00
N LEU A 355 -8.02 -9.60 -15.47
CA LEU A 355 -8.04 -10.56 -14.36
C LEU A 355 -8.60 -9.95 -13.07
N PHE A 356 -8.30 -8.68 -12.75
CA PHE A 356 -8.97 -7.96 -11.65
C PHE A 356 -10.49 -7.82 -11.89
N GLY A 357 -10.91 -7.53 -13.11
CA GLY A 357 -12.32 -7.50 -13.48
C GLY A 357 -13.00 -8.87 -13.32
N LEU A 358 -12.33 -9.96 -13.69
CA LEU A 358 -12.83 -11.32 -13.49
C LEU A 358 -12.84 -11.74 -12.01
N ALA A 359 -11.91 -11.21 -11.22
CA ALA A 359 -11.85 -11.49 -9.79
C ALA A 359 -13.07 -10.98 -9.03
N LEU A 360 -13.84 -10.02 -9.58
CA LEU A 360 -15.11 -9.56 -9.01
C LEU A 360 -16.10 -10.71 -8.73
N PHE A 361 -16.12 -11.73 -9.58
CA PHE A 361 -16.97 -12.91 -9.39
C PHE A 361 -16.47 -13.85 -8.28
N LEU A 362 -15.22 -13.69 -7.83
CA LEU A 362 -14.60 -14.46 -6.76
C LEU A 362 -14.74 -13.77 -5.39
N SER A 363 -15.62 -12.78 -5.26
CA SER A 363 -15.88 -12.07 -4.00
C SER A 363 -16.12 -12.99 -2.80
N PRO A 364 -16.86 -14.13 -2.88
CA PRO A 364 -17.10 -14.97 -1.72
C PRO A 364 -15.82 -15.61 -1.17
N ILE A 365 -14.84 -15.85 -2.05
CA ILE A 365 -13.56 -16.45 -1.68
C ILE A 365 -12.72 -15.41 -0.95
N PHE A 366 -12.53 -14.24 -1.54
CA PHE A 366 -11.66 -13.21 -0.96
C PHE A 366 -12.22 -12.62 0.34
N LEU A 367 -13.54 -12.46 0.45
CA LEU A 367 -14.18 -11.91 1.65
C LEU A 367 -14.20 -12.88 2.83
N ALA A 368 -14.06 -14.19 2.58
CA ALA A 368 -13.98 -15.21 3.64
C ALA A 368 -12.57 -15.35 4.24
N ILE A 369 -11.57 -14.67 3.66
CA ILE A 369 -10.19 -14.72 4.15
C ILE A 369 -10.09 -13.86 5.42
N PRO A 370 -9.73 -14.45 6.57
CA PRO A 370 -9.65 -13.73 7.83
C PRO A 370 -8.37 -12.89 7.94
N SER A 371 -8.37 -11.92 8.85
CA SER A 371 -7.24 -11.01 9.08
C SER A 371 -5.92 -11.75 9.39
N PHE A 372 -5.97 -12.82 10.20
CA PHE A 372 -4.78 -13.62 10.54
C PHE A 372 -4.14 -14.29 9.31
N ALA A 373 -4.91 -14.59 8.26
CA ALA A 373 -4.38 -15.17 7.03
C ALA A 373 -3.82 -14.08 6.09
N THR A 374 -4.32 -12.84 6.19
CA THR A 374 -3.81 -11.69 5.45
C THR A 374 -2.56 -11.05 6.08
N ALA A 375 -2.38 -11.16 7.39
CA ALA A 375 -1.25 -10.58 8.12
C ALA A 375 0.15 -11.01 7.61
N PRO A 376 0.39 -12.28 7.23
CA PRO A 376 1.64 -12.68 6.57
C PRO A 376 1.99 -11.85 5.34
N ALA A 377 0.99 -11.43 4.56
CA ALA A 377 1.20 -10.57 3.40
C ALA A 377 1.74 -9.20 3.81
N LEU A 378 1.15 -8.57 4.82
CA LEU A 378 1.60 -7.27 5.35
C LEU A 378 3.06 -7.33 5.83
N VAL A 379 3.44 -8.39 6.54
CA VAL A 379 4.81 -8.58 7.03
C VAL A 379 5.80 -8.76 5.87
N VAL A 380 5.46 -9.55 4.86
CA VAL A 380 6.33 -9.81 3.69
C VAL A 380 6.41 -8.60 2.76
N VAL A 381 5.32 -7.87 2.55
CA VAL A 381 5.33 -6.58 1.82
C VAL A 381 6.23 -5.58 2.53
N GLY A 382 6.12 -5.48 3.85
CA GLY A 382 7.02 -4.66 4.66
C GLY A 382 8.50 -5.05 4.50
N PHE A 383 8.80 -6.35 4.45
CA PHE A 383 10.14 -6.85 4.14
C PHE A 383 10.62 -6.42 2.74
N TYR A 384 9.79 -6.49 1.70
CA TYR A 384 10.17 -6.03 0.36
C TYR A 384 10.50 -4.54 0.33
N MET A 385 9.73 -3.70 1.01
CA MET A 385 10.01 -2.27 1.12
C MET A 385 11.28 -1.99 1.94
N LEU A 386 11.54 -2.76 3.00
CA LEU A 386 12.76 -2.67 3.82
C LEU A 386 14.04 -2.89 3.00
N THR A 387 14.00 -3.64 1.89
CA THR A 387 15.17 -3.86 1.03
C THR A 387 15.78 -2.57 0.48
N ASN A 388 15.01 -1.47 0.39
CA ASN A 388 15.51 -0.17 -0.02
C ASN A 388 16.49 0.46 0.97
N VAL A 389 16.64 -0.08 2.18
CA VAL A 389 17.58 0.42 3.19
C VAL A 389 19.02 0.41 2.69
N VAL A 390 19.36 -0.50 1.76
CA VAL A 390 20.71 -0.60 1.16
C VAL A 390 21.06 0.59 0.27
N ASN A 391 20.06 1.36 -0.17
CA ASN A 391 20.26 2.55 -1.00
C ASN A 391 20.56 3.80 -0.15
N ILE A 392 20.54 3.70 1.17
CA ILE A 392 20.87 4.79 2.09
C ILE A 392 22.38 4.75 2.35
N ASP A 393 23.08 5.84 2.09
CA ASP A 393 24.50 5.95 2.44
C ASP A 393 24.67 6.22 3.94
N PHE A 394 24.92 5.14 4.69
CA PHE A 394 25.17 5.20 6.12
C PHE A 394 26.57 5.72 6.49
N ASN A 395 27.49 5.89 5.53
CA ASN A 395 28.82 6.45 5.82
C ASN A 395 28.74 7.96 6.01
N ASP A 396 27.81 8.64 5.35
CA ASP A 396 27.54 10.05 5.60
C ASP A 396 26.43 10.24 6.64
N VAL A 397 26.84 10.49 7.88
CA VAL A 397 25.93 10.73 9.01
C VAL A 397 24.96 11.89 8.76
N SER A 398 25.34 12.89 7.94
CA SER A 398 24.46 14.02 7.61
C SER A 398 23.27 13.65 6.71
N GLU A 399 23.35 12.49 6.05
CA GLU A 399 22.26 11.86 5.32
C GLU A 399 21.59 10.76 6.14
N ALA A 400 22.40 9.93 6.80
CA ALA A 400 21.94 8.74 7.50
C ALA A 400 21.06 9.07 8.73
N LEU A 401 21.41 10.11 9.50
CA LEU A 401 20.67 10.46 10.71
C LEU A 401 19.22 10.92 10.42
N PRO A 402 18.97 11.83 9.45
CA PRO A 402 17.62 12.13 9.00
C PRO A 402 16.83 10.90 8.51
N CYS A 403 17.50 10.01 7.77
CA CYS A 403 16.88 8.79 7.27
C CYS A 403 16.49 7.85 8.42
N TYR A 404 17.35 7.68 9.42
CA TYR A 404 17.07 6.90 10.62
C TYR A 404 15.87 7.45 11.40
N ILE A 405 15.80 8.78 11.59
CA ILE A 405 14.65 9.44 12.25
C ILE A 405 13.37 9.19 11.45
N CYS A 406 13.41 9.37 10.13
CA CYS A 406 12.29 9.13 9.24
C CYS A 406 11.76 7.69 9.39
N ILE A 407 12.67 6.70 9.34
CA ILE A 407 12.34 5.27 9.42
C ILE A 407 11.73 4.92 10.78
N GLY A 408 12.35 5.36 11.89
CA GLY A 408 11.92 4.98 13.23
C GLY A 408 10.62 5.66 13.67
N ALA A 409 10.40 6.91 13.27
CA ALA A 409 9.22 7.68 13.67
C ALA A 409 7.91 7.09 13.12
N MET A 410 7.91 6.46 11.95
CA MET A 410 6.68 5.90 11.37
C MET A 410 6.04 4.79 12.24
N PRO A 411 6.73 3.68 12.57
CA PRO A 411 6.17 2.66 13.44
C PRO A 411 6.02 3.14 14.89
N PHE A 412 6.95 3.96 15.41
CA PHE A 412 6.92 4.35 16.82
C PHE A 412 5.86 5.38 17.16
N PHE A 413 5.53 6.29 16.23
CA PHE A 413 4.48 7.28 16.41
C PHE A 413 3.18 6.89 15.71
N TYR A 414 3.13 5.68 15.16
CA TYR A 414 1.98 5.14 14.45
C TYR A 414 1.48 6.08 13.32
N SER A 415 2.41 6.78 12.67
CA SER A 415 2.10 7.84 11.71
C SER A 415 3.19 7.98 10.66
N ILE A 416 2.82 7.64 9.42
CA ILE A 416 3.68 7.85 8.25
C ILE A 416 3.97 9.35 8.06
N SER A 417 2.96 10.20 8.29
CA SER A 417 3.07 11.66 8.19
C SER A 417 4.12 12.23 9.14
N GLU A 418 4.17 11.76 10.39
CA GLU A 418 5.19 12.22 11.35
C GLU A 418 6.59 11.76 10.92
N GLY A 419 6.74 10.54 10.42
CA GLY A 419 8.03 10.06 9.92
C GLY A 419 8.58 10.91 8.77
N ILE A 420 7.75 11.20 7.77
CA ILE A 420 8.15 12.08 6.65
C ILE A 420 8.49 13.48 7.16
N SER A 421 7.62 14.06 8.01
CA SER A 421 7.79 15.41 8.54
C SER A 421 9.12 15.54 9.31
N MET A 422 9.38 14.64 10.25
CA MET A 422 10.61 14.66 11.05
C MET A 422 11.86 14.35 10.22
N GLY A 423 11.74 13.46 9.23
CA GLY A 423 12.81 13.18 8.27
C GLY A 423 13.21 14.43 7.46
N VAL A 424 12.23 15.15 6.92
CA VAL A 424 12.48 16.39 6.15
C VAL A 424 13.03 17.51 7.04
N ILE A 425 12.44 17.72 8.23
CA ILE A 425 12.92 18.75 9.18
C ILE A 425 14.36 18.47 9.57
N SER A 426 14.67 17.25 10.03
CA SER A 426 16.01 16.89 10.47
C SER A 426 17.02 16.98 9.32
N TYR A 427 16.64 16.58 8.10
CA TYR A 427 17.49 16.71 6.92
C TYR A 427 17.90 18.16 6.66
N VAL A 428 16.94 19.08 6.65
CA VAL A 428 17.21 20.50 6.38
C VAL A 428 17.98 21.13 7.54
N VAL A 429 17.53 20.96 8.77
CA VAL A 429 18.14 21.59 9.95
C VAL A 429 19.59 21.15 10.13
N LEU A 430 19.87 19.84 10.07
CA LEU A 430 21.22 19.32 10.30
C LEU A 430 22.20 19.77 9.21
N ASN A 431 21.79 19.73 7.94
CA ASN A 431 22.66 20.14 6.83
C ASN A 431 22.86 21.67 6.77
N VAL A 432 21.89 22.46 7.24
CA VAL A 432 22.06 23.92 7.38
C VAL A 432 23.02 24.24 8.53
N MET A 433 22.81 23.64 9.71
CA MET A 433 23.64 23.89 10.89
C MET A 433 25.09 23.43 10.71
N THR A 434 25.32 22.38 9.93
CA THR A 434 26.66 21.87 9.62
C THR A 434 27.32 22.56 8.42
N GLY A 435 26.65 23.52 7.77
CA GLY A 435 27.17 24.23 6.60
C GLY A 435 27.20 23.42 5.30
N LYS A 436 26.70 22.18 5.31
CA LYS A 436 26.66 21.26 4.16
C LYS A 436 25.51 21.53 3.18
N ALA A 437 24.60 22.44 3.49
CA ALA A 437 23.42 22.73 2.66
C ALA A 437 23.72 23.02 1.18
N LYS A 438 24.83 23.71 0.88
CA LYS A 438 25.26 23.99 -0.51
C LYS A 438 25.87 22.75 -1.19
N GLU A 439 26.65 21.96 -0.44
CA GLU A 439 27.25 20.70 -0.90
C GLU A 439 26.17 19.69 -1.28
N LYS A 440 25.15 19.56 -0.43
CA LYS A 440 24.00 18.67 -0.61
C LYS A 440 22.96 19.18 -1.60
N LYS A 441 23.14 20.39 -2.14
CA LYS A 441 22.23 21.03 -3.09
C LYS A 441 20.77 20.98 -2.63
N ILE A 442 20.53 21.32 -1.36
CA ILE A 442 19.18 21.31 -0.79
C ILE A 442 18.31 22.27 -1.61
N SER A 443 17.24 21.73 -2.18
CA SER A 443 16.31 22.48 -3.00
C SER A 443 15.53 23.50 -2.16
N LEU A 444 15.09 24.59 -2.79
CA LEU A 444 14.22 25.58 -2.13
C LEU A 444 12.95 24.94 -1.56
N LEU A 445 12.43 23.93 -2.26
CA LEU A 445 11.25 23.18 -1.84
C LEU A 445 11.46 22.49 -0.48
N MET A 446 12.60 21.85 -0.25
CA MET A 446 12.89 21.20 1.04
C MET A 446 12.86 22.20 2.20
N TYR A 447 13.35 23.43 2.02
CA TYR A 447 13.24 24.49 3.03
C TYR A 447 11.79 24.87 3.31
N VAL A 448 10.99 25.07 2.26
CA VAL A 448 9.56 25.40 2.40
C VAL A 448 8.85 24.29 3.18
N LEU A 449 9.10 23.02 2.85
CA LEU A 449 8.51 21.88 3.55
C LEU A 449 8.95 21.80 5.01
N ALA A 450 10.23 21.98 5.30
CA ALA A 450 10.72 21.99 6.67
C ALA A 450 10.03 23.09 7.50
N VAL A 451 9.88 24.30 6.96
CA VAL A 451 9.16 25.40 7.63
C VAL A 451 7.70 25.04 7.84
N LEU A 452 7.00 24.54 6.82
CA LEU A 452 5.59 24.13 6.93
C LEU A 452 5.39 23.05 8.00
N PHE A 453 6.25 22.03 8.03
CA PHE A 453 6.18 20.98 9.05
C PHE A 453 6.52 21.48 10.45
N VAL A 454 7.47 22.43 10.60
CA VAL A 454 7.72 23.07 11.90
C VAL A 454 6.51 23.87 12.36
N LEU A 455 5.88 24.64 11.45
CA LEU A 455 4.67 25.39 11.78
C LEU A 455 3.53 24.46 12.21
N LYS A 456 3.36 23.30 11.55
CA LYS A 456 2.40 22.27 12.00
C LYS A 456 2.57 21.96 13.49
N TYR A 457 3.79 21.69 13.96
CA TYR A 457 4.04 21.37 15.37
C TYR A 457 3.91 22.56 16.34
N LEU A 458 4.02 23.79 15.83
CA LEU A 458 3.84 24.99 16.66
C LEU A 458 2.37 25.39 16.82
N PHE A 459 1.50 24.99 15.89
CA PHE A 459 0.07 25.32 15.88
C PHE A 459 -0.85 24.16 16.29
N LEU A 460 -0.32 22.93 16.40
CA LEU A 460 -0.90 21.83 17.16
C LEU A 460 -0.61 22.03 18.65
#